data_AF-A0A5R8Y9H5-F1
#
_entry.id   AF-A0A5R8Y9H5-F1
#
_cell.length_a   1.000
_cell.length_b   1.000
_cell.length_c   1.000
_cell.angle_alpha   90.00
_cell.angle_beta   90.00
_cell.angle_gamma   90.00
#
_symmetry.space_group_name_H-M   'P 1'
#
loop_
_entity.id
_entity.type
_entity.pdbx_description
1 polymer ?
#
loop_
_entity_poly.entity_id
_entity_poly.type
_entity_poly.pdbx_seq_one_letter_code
_entity_poly.pdbx_strand_id
1 'polypeptide(L)'
;MMTRSMPISGSTMGLRFKLGQTLSQTMNRMGLWAFWGALHCVFATFVSLISPSAALAAKIEQKTEVRDYRVYGTTPGQLVSYMKRRPFRGDNGPAMANIRPRYKLKTATAKSPKGCKVKRVHLSIRFIMTLPRSMEARKQDRKTKYAWRSFRAFARRHEERHRQIYLSCARRFVRQATRLAPQRQCRTLTRQVKKLLKEQEKACDRKHLAFDRRDFPRVPALPLFRHARFEKTHNSRTRHRASRTSARTPRMRRAARR
;
A
#
# COMPACT_ATOMS: atom_id res chain seq x y z
N MET A 1 -20.52 40.94 1.89
CA MET A 1 -21.23 39.66 1.67
C MET A 1 -20.84 38.68 2.79
N MET A 2 -21.33 38.87 4.01
CA MET A 2 -22.46 38.13 4.60
C MET A 2 -22.75 36.75 3.98
N THR A 3 -22.52 35.68 4.75
CA THR A 3 -23.56 34.69 5.11
C THR A 3 -23.05 33.65 6.15
N ARG A 4 -23.71 33.69 7.32
CA ARG A 4 -24.24 32.62 8.18
C ARG A 4 -23.38 31.44 8.67
N SER A 5 -23.31 31.39 10.00
CA SER A 5 -23.19 30.22 10.89
C SER A 5 -24.36 29.23 10.74
N MET A 6 -24.10 27.93 10.98
CA MET A 6 -24.75 27.13 12.05
C MET A 6 -24.21 25.68 12.15
N PRO A 7 -24.39 24.99 13.30
CA PRO A 7 -23.62 23.82 13.73
C PRO A 7 -24.40 22.50 13.60
N ILE A 8 -23.70 21.36 13.70
CA ILE A 8 -24.33 20.06 14.01
C ILE A 8 -23.57 19.39 15.15
N SER A 9 -24.29 19.26 16.26
CA SER A 9 -24.03 18.43 17.43
C SER A 9 -24.34 16.96 17.10
N GLY A 10 -23.67 15.99 17.75
CA GLY A 10 -23.99 14.58 17.54
C GLY A 10 -23.05 13.57 18.22
N SER A 11 -23.12 13.55 19.55
CA SER A 11 -23.05 12.40 20.47
C SER A 11 -22.06 11.24 20.26
N THR A 12 -21.26 11.08 21.31
CA THR A 12 -20.56 9.89 21.82
C THR A 12 -21.49 8.74 22.24
N MET A 13 -21.11 7.50 21.90
CA MET A 13 -21.26 6.24 22.66
C MET A 13 -20.39 5.22 21.89
N GLY A 14 -19.55 4.35 22.45
CA GLY A 14 -19.49 3.78 23.79
C GLY A 14 -19.41 2.26 23.68
N LEU A 15 -18.19 1.72 23.69
CA LEU A 15 -17.77 0.44 24.29
C LEU A 15 -18.56 -0.86 24.01
N ARG A 16 -17.88 -1.88 23.47
CA ARG A 16 -17.39 -3.05 24.26
C ARG A 16 -16.75 -4.11 23.35
N PHE A 17 -15.43 -4.25 23.49
CA PHE A 17 -14.73 -5.50 23.19
C PHE A 17 -15.07 -6.49 24.30
N LYS A 18 -15.51 -7.70 23.94
CA LYS A 18 -15.48 -8.86 24.84
C LYS A 18 -14.44 -9.84 24.31
N LEU A 19 -13.32 -9.91 25.01
CA LEU A 19 -12.46 -11.09 25.05
C LEU A 19 -13.25 -12.22 25.71
N GLY A 20 -13.12 -13.43 25.16
CA GLY A 20 -13.50 -14.67 25.82
C GLY A 20 -12.54 -15.76 25.38
N GLN A 21 -11.50 -16.00 26.18
CA GLN A 21 -10.80 -17.28 26.24
C GLN A 21 -11.56 -18.14 27.24
N THR A 22 -11.78 -19.42 26.93
CA THR A 22 -11.78 -20.49 27.94
C THR A 22 -11.36 -21.81 27.31
N LEU A 23 -10.54 -22.49 28.10
CA LEU A 23 -9.95 -23.80 27.93
C LEU A 23 -10.95 -24.95 28.13
N SER A 24 -10.42 -26.13 27.82
CA SER A 24 -10.64 -27.41 28.49
C SER A 24 -11.66 -28.39 27.90
N GLN A 25 -11.07 -29.47 27.38
CA GLN A 25 -11.27 -30.86 27.80
C GLN A 25 -12.69 -31.33 28.12
N THR A 26 -13.10 -32.38 27.42
CA THR A 26 -13.71 -33.61 27.96
C THR A 26 -13.75 -34.59 26.78
N MET A 27 -13.11 -35.77 26.91
CA MET A 27 -13.78 -37.05 27.19
C MET A 27 -14.76 -37.46 26.08
N ASN A 28 -14.92 -38.70 25.66
CA ASN A 28 -14.25 -39.99 25.80
C ASN A 28 -15.12 -40.90 24.90
N ARG A 29 -14.59 -42.03 24.43
CA ARG A 29 -15.34 -43.25 24.07
C ARG A 29 -16.37 -43.19 22.92
N MET A 30 -16.06 -43.94 21.86
CA MET A 30 -16.94 -44.90 21.18
C MET A 30 -16.02 -45.62 20.19
N GLY A 31 -15.71 -46.90 20.33
CA GLY A 31 -16.61 -48.02 20.56
C GLY A 31 -16.56 -48.87 19.29
N LEU A 32 -15.60 -49.80 19.22
CA LEU A 32 -15.55 -50.84 18.20
C LEU A 32 -16.84 -51.66 18.28
N TRP A 33 -17.61 -51.68 17.20
CA TRP A 33 -18.60 -52.72 16.92
C TRP A 33 -18.38 -53.19 15.49
N ALA A 34 -17.83 -54.39 15.37
CA ALA A 34 -17.85 -55.19 14.17
C ALA A 34 -19.25 -55.81 14.06
N PHE A 35 -19.93 -55.62 12.92
CA PHE A 35 -20.99 -56.52 12.49
C PHE A 35 -20.92 -56.73 10.98
N TRP A 36 -20.74 -58.00 10.64
CA TRP A 36 -20.97 -58.62 9.34
C TRP A 36 -22.35 -58.28 8.76
N GLY A 37 -22.44 -58.23 7.43
CA GLY A 37 -23.71 -58.22 6.72
C GLY A 37 -23.53 -57.95 5.24
N ALA A 38 -23.30 -59.01 4.47
CA ALA A 38 -23.34 -58.96 3.01
C ALA A 38 -24.77 -58.61 2.55
N LEU A 39 -24.91 -57.54 1.77
CA LEU A 39 -26.06 -57.37 0.89
C LEU A 39 -25.64 -56.60 -0.36
N HIS A 40 -25.71 -57.29 -1.49
CA HIS A 40 -25.52 -56.75 -2.82
C HIS A 40 -26.59 -55.69 -3.11
N CYS A 41 -26.22 -54.41 -3.00
CA CYS A 41 -26.89 -53.35 -3.72
C CYS A 41 -26.08 -53.02 -4.97
N VAL A 42 -26.74 -53.18 -6.11
CA VAL A 42 -26.37 -52.74 -7.45
C VAL A 42 -25.78 -51.31 -7.38
N PHE A 43 -24.46 -51.20 -7.44
CA PHE A 43 -23.79 -49.91 -7.62
C PHE A 43 -23.95 -49.51 -9.09
N ALA A 44 -25.04 -48.79 -9.38
CA ALA A 44 -25.15 -48.02 -10.61
C ALA A 44 -23.98 -47.02 -10.64
N THR A 45 -23.00 -47.29 -11.49
CA THR A 45 -21.85 -46.44 -11.75
C THR A 45 -22.33 -45.18 -12.47
N PHE A 46 -22.76 -44.18 -11.69
CA PHE A 46 -22.90 -42.81 -12.17
C PHE A 46 -21.49 -42.28 -12.47
N VAL A 47 -21.02 -42.51 -13.70
CA VAL A 47 -19.84 -41.85 -14.27
C VAL A 47 -20.19 -40.37 -14.38
N SER A 48 -19.90 -39.62 -13.32
CA SER A 48 -20.03 -38.19 -13.29
C SER A 48 -19.09 -37.61 -14.36
N LEU A 49 -19.68 -37.06 -15.43
CA LEU A 49 -18.98 -36.28 -16.44
C LEU A 49 -18.32 -35.07 -15.76
N ILE A 50 -17.09 -35.26 -15.28
CA ILE A 50 -16.20 -34.18 -14.86
C ILE A 50 -15.87 -33.40 -16.14
N SER A 51 -16.72 -32.43 -16.47
CA SER A 51 -16.45 -31.48 -17.54
C SER A 51 -15.09 -30.83 -17.25
N PRO A 52 -14.11 -30.91 -18.18
CA PRO A 52 -12.83 -30.27 -17.98
C PRO A 52 -13.08 -28.78 -17.81
N SER A 53 -12.68 -28.28 -16.62
CA SER A 53 -12.78 -26.88 -16.24
C SER A 53 -12.30 -26.03 -17.40
N ALA A 54 -13.20 -25.21 -17.96
CA ALA A 54 -12.87 -24.23 -18.97
C ALA A 54 -11.64 -23.46 -18.48
N ALA A 55 -10.49 -23.70 -19.12
CA ALA A 55 -9.25 -23.05 -18.75
C ALA A 55 -9.52 -21.55 -18.73
N LEU A 56 -9.43 -20.93 -17.54
CA LEU A 56 -9.80 -19.53 -17.33
C LEU A 56 -9.14 -18.68 -18.42
N ALA A 57 -9.97 -18.10 -19.30
CA ALA A 57 -9.52 -17.20 -20.35
C ALA A 57 -8.80 -15.95 -19.78
N ALA A 58 -8.88 -15.76 -18.46
CA ALA A 58 -8.32 -14.68 -17.69
C ALA A 58 -7.47 -15.22 -16.52
N LYS A 59 -6.18 -14.86 -16.46
CA LYS A 59 -5.32 -15.10 -15.29
C LYS A 59 -4.60 -13.81 -14.88
N ILE A 60 -4.59 -13.54 -13.59
CA ILE A 60 -3.75 -12.49 -12.99
C ILE A 60 -2.80 -13.16 -12.00
N GLU A 61 -1.51 -13.01 -12.22
CA GLU A 61 -0.47 -13.44 -11.31
C GLU A 61 0.17 -12.21 -10.67
N GLN A 62 0.44 -12.26 -9.36
CA GLN A 62 1.02 -11.14 -8.65
C GLN A 62 2.07 -11.57 -7.64
N LYS A 63 3.12 -10.77 -7.52
CA LYS A 63 4.15 -10.92 -6.47
C LYS A 63 4.50 -9.55 -5.93
N THR A 64 4.72 -9.45 -4.62
CA THR A 64 5.16 -8.22 -3.98
C THR A 64 6.49 -8.47 -3.26
N GLU A 65 7.49 -7.68 -3.58
CA GLU A 65 8.79 -7.65 -2.91
C GLU A 65 8.87 -6.37 -2.09
N VAL A 66 9.25 -6.50 -0.82
CA VAL A 66 9.47 -5.35 0.06
C VAL A 66 10.97 -5.07 0.15
N ARG A 67 11.36 -3.82 -0.09
CA ARG A 67 12.73 -3.34 0.03
C ARG A 67 12.82 -2.27 1.10
N ASP A 68 13.95 -2.22 1.77
CA ASP A 68 14.24 -1.17 2.74
C ASP A 68 15.03 -0.03 2.10
N TYR A 69 14.60 1.19 2.39
CA TYR A 69 15.38 2.41 2.18
C TYR A 69 15.93 2.89 3.51
N ARG A 70 17.25 2.96 3.59
CA ARG A 70 17.97 3.27 4.82
C ARG A 70 17.79 4.76 5.17
N VAL A 71 17.36 5.02 6.39
CA VAL A 71 17.18 6.36 6.96
C VAL A 71 18.01 6.47 8.23
N TYR A 72 18.80 7.55 8.33
CA TYR A 72 19.68 7.82 9.46
C TYR A 72 19.16 9.02 10.27
N GLY A 73 19.45 9.04 11.57
CA GLY A 73 18.95 10.02 12.52
C GLY A 73 18.42 9.39 13.81
N THR A 74 18.67 10.08 14.92
CA THR A 74 18.22 9.71 16.27
C THR A 74 17.09 10.58 16.78
N THR A 75 16.83 11.73 16.14
CA THR A 75 15.70 12.64 16.44
C THR A 75 14.67 12.69 15.31
N PRO A 76 13.42 13.11 15.58
CA PRO A 76 12.40 13.30 14.54
C PRO A 76 12.86 14.29 13.47
N GLY A 77 13.50 15.39 13.87
CA GLY A 77 14.06 16.40 12.98
C GLY A 77 15.09 15.82 12.02
N GLN A 78 16.04 15.03 12.53
CA GLN A 78 17.06 14.38 11.71
C GLN A 78 16.46 13.38 10.71
N LEU A 79 15.54 12.51 11.17
CA LEU A 79 14.89 11.51 10.32
C LEU A 79 14.10 12.15 9.17
N VAL A 80 13.25 13.15 9.49
CA VAL A 80 12.48 13.88 8.47
C VAL A 80 13.40 14.63 7.51
N SER A 81 14.46 15.25 8.04
CA SER A 81 15.42 15.98 7.23
C SER A 81 16.21 15.05 6.31
N TYR A 82 16.56 13.84 6.76
CA TYR A 82 17.21 12.82 5.95
C TYR A 82 16.32 12.44 4.76
N MET A 83 15.07 12.05 5.04
CA MET A 83 14.12 11.63 3.99
C MET A 83 13.83 12.74 2.98
N LYS A 84 13.68 14.00 3.43
CA LYS A 84 13.44 15.15 2.55
C LYS A 84 14.61 15.45 1.61
N ARG A 85 15.85 15.22 2.04
CA ARG A 85 17.06 15.42 1.21
C ARG A 85 17.31 14.27 0.25
N ARG A 86 16.75 13.10 0.52
CA ARG A 86 16.97 11.87 -0.26
C ARG A 86 15.63 11.22 -0.64
N PRO A 87 14.69 11.96 -1.26
CA PRO A 87 13.40 11.41 -1.63
C PRO A 87 13.54 10.46 -2.80
N PHE A 88 12.58 9.55 -2.94
CA PHE A 88 12.38 8.87 -4.21
C PHE A 88 11.80 9.82 -5.24
N ARG A 89 12.14 9.62 -6.51
CA ARG A 89 11.34 10.13 -7.63
C ARG A 89 10.03 9.35 -7.66
N GLY A 90 8.96 9.95 -7.16
CA GLY A 90 7.59 9.45 -7.29
C GLY A 90 6.93 10.01 -8.56
N ASP A 91 5.84 9.39 -8.97
CA ASP A 91 5.09 9.78 -10.17
C ASP A 91 4.49 11.19 -10.04
N ASN A 92 4.26 11.64 -8.80
CA ASN A 92 3.65 12.93 -8.44
C ASN A 92 4.60 13.82 -7.62
N GLY A 93 5.92 13.57 -7.71
CA GLY A 93 6.94 14.35 -6.99
C GLY A 93 7.71 13.55 -5.93
N PRO A 94 8.45 14.23 -5.04
CA PRO A 94 9.27 13.60 -4.01
C PRO A 94 8.46 12.71 -3.05
N ALA A 95 8.84 11.44 -2.94
CA ALA A 95 8.18 10.47 -2.06
C ALA A 95 9.13 9.90 -0.99
N MET A 96 8.59 9.49 0.16
CA MET A 96 9.36 8.89 1.27
C MET A 96 9.17 7.38 1.40
N ALA A 97 8.24 6.83 0.61
CA ALA A 97 8.03 5.42 0.32
C ALA A 97 7.56 5.35 -1.15
N ASN A 98 7.55 4.16 -1.75
CA ASN A 98 6.90 3.96 -3.04
C ASN A 98 6.53 2.51 -3.25
N ILE A 99 5.63 2.29 -4.20
CA ILE A 99 5.39 1.00 -4.82
C ILE A 99 5.44 1.15 -6.33
N ARG A 100 6.21 0.30 -7.01
CA ARG A 100 6.31 0.29 -8.47
C ARG A 100 5.84 -1.05 -9.04
N PRO A 101 4.84 -1.06 -9.92
CA PRO A 101 4.45 -2.27 -10.64
C PRO A 101 5.38 -2.52 -11.83
N ARG A 102 5.65 -3.79 -12.13
CA ARG A 102 6.23 -4.25 -13.40
C ARG A 102 5.27 -5.24 -14.03
N TYR A 103 4.81 -4.93 -15.23
CA TYR A 103 3.80 -5.72 -15.95
C TYR A 103 4.44 -6.66 -16.96
N LYS A 104 3.89 -7.87 -17.07
CA LYS A 104 4.15 -8.80 -18.17
C LYS A 104 2.82 -9.32 -18.71
N LEU A 105 2.48 -8.95 -19.94
CA LEU A 105 1.26 -9.39 -20.61
C LEU A 105 1.56 -10.53 -21.58
N LYS A 106 0.87 -11.66 -21.41
CA LYS A 106 0.80 -12.74 -22.39
C LYS A 106 -0.62 -12.86 -22.90
N THR A 107 -0.80 -12.80 -24.21
CA THR A 107 -2.12 -12.93 -24.85
C THR A 107 -2.05 -14.05 -25.87
N ALA A 108 -3.04 -14.95 -25.85
CA ALA A 108 -3.25 -15.95 -26.87
C ALA A 108 -4.55 -15.67 -27.60
N THR A 109 -4.51 -15.71 -28.93
CA THR A 109 -5.65 -15.54 -29.81
C THR A 109 -5.87 -16.81 -30.63
N ALA A 110 -7.10 -17.10 -31.02
CA ALA A 110 -7.43 -18.27 -31.84
C ALA A 110 -8.42 -17.89 -32.94
N LYS A 111 -8.28 -18.50 -34.13
CA LYS A 111 -9.30 -18.39 -35.18
C LYS A 111 -10.60 -19.06 -34.72
N SER A 112 -11.72 -18.53 -35.20
CA SER A 112 -13.06 -19.07 -35.01
C SER A 112 -13.90 -18.73 -36.26
N PRO A 113 -15.10 -19.33 -36.44
CA PRO A 113 -15.97 -19.01 -37.57
C PRO A 113 -16.30 -17.51 -37.69
N LYS A 114 -16.40 -16.81 -36.55
CA LYS A 114 -16.67 -15.36 -36.48
C LYS A 114 -15.42 -14.48 -36.60
N GLY A 115 -14.28 -15.06 -36.98
CA GLY A 115 -12.96 -14.40 -37.00
C GLY A 115 -12.08 -14.78 -35.81
N CYS A 116 -11.00 -14.03 -35.59
CA CYS A 116 -10.07 -14.27 -34.51
C CYS A 116 -10.58 -13.74 -33.17
N LYS A 117 -10.54 -14.55 -32.11
CA LYS A 117 -10.99 -14.21 -30.76
C LYS A 117 -9.87 -14.36 -29.72
N VAL A 118 -10.04 -13.73 -28.56
CA VAL A 118 -9.13 -13.86 -27.43
C VAL A 118 -9.37 -15.23 -26.78
N LYS A 119 -8.33 -16.08 -26.74
CA LYS A 119 -8.37 -17.39 -26.07
C LYS A 119 -7.89 -17.28 -24.63
N ARG A 120 -6.86 -16.47 -24.39
CA ARG A 120 -6.26 -16.32 -23.06
C ARG A 120 -5.62 -14.94 -22.89
N VAL A 121 -5.84 -14.34 -21.73
CA VAL A 121 -5.13 -13.14 -21.25
C VAL A 121 -4.51 -13.49 -19.91
N HIS A 122 -3.19 -13.42 -19.85
CA HIS A 122 -2.43 -13.60 -18.61
C HIS A 122 -1.62 -12.33 -18.35
N LEU A 123 -1.97 -11.63 -17.26
CA LEU A 123 -1.25 -10.46 -16.78
C LEU A 123 -0.49 -10.82 -15.50
N SER A 124 0.83 -10.76 -15.54
CA SER A 124 1.67 -10.88 -14.35
C SER A 124 2.11 -9.50 -13.86
N ILE A 125 2.05 -9.28 -12.55
CA ILE A 125 2.42 -7.99 -11.92
C ILE A 125 3.41 -8.24 -10.80
N ARG A 126 4.64 -7.73 -10.93
CA ARG A 126 5.62 -7.71 -9.85
C ARG A 126 5.67 -6.32 -9.24
N PHE A 127 5.25 -6.21 -7.98
CA PHE A 127 5.35 -5.00 -7.19
C PHE A 127 6.69 -4.96 -6.45
N ILE A 128 7.37 -3.82 -6.51
CA ILE A 128 8.50 -3.49 -5.64
C ILE A 128 8.05 -2.38 -4.71
N MET A 129 7.81 -2.70 -3.44
CA MET A 129 7.42 -1.76 -2.40
C MET A 129 8.66 -1.36 -1.59
N THR A 130 9.07 -0.10 -1.65
CA THR A 130 10.20 0.40 -0.89
C THR A 130 9.71 1.18 0.32
N LEU A 131 10.06 0.72 1.52
CA LEU A 131 9.68 1.33 2.79
C LEU A 131 10.90 1.89 3.52
N PRO A 132 10.74 3.01 4.24
CA PRO A 132 11.83 3.55 5.04
C PRO A 132 12.14 2.62 6.23
N ARG A 133 13.44 2.45 6.51
CA ARG A 133 13.98 1.71 7.65
C ARG A 133 14.97 2.58 8.41
N SER A 134 14.74 2.73 9.72
CA SER A 134 15.65 3.45 10.60
C SER A 134 16.87 2.59 10.90
N MET A 135 18.05 3.08 10.54
CA MET A 135 19.32 2.38 10.80
C MET A 135 19.82 2.59 12.23
N GLU A 136 19.41 3.68 12.88
CA GLU A 136 19.85 4.05 14.23
C GLU A 136 18.73 3.91 15.25
N ALA A 137 17.79 3.00 14.98
CA ALA A 137 16.62 2.78 15.83
C ALA A 137 16.99 2.50 17.29
N ARG A 138 18.13 1.86 17.57
CA ARG A 138 18.60 1.60 18.95
C ARG A 138 18.92 2.88 19.73
N LYS A 139 19.49 3.88 19.06
CA LYS A 139 19.91 5.18 19.63
C LYS A 139 18.76 6.19 19.80
N GLN A 140 17.58 5.89 19.27
CA GLN A 140 16.40 6.75 19.39
C GLN A 140 15.77 6.65 20.78
N ASP A 141 15.29 7.78 21.30
CA ASP A 141 14.48 7.80 22.51
C ASP A 141 13.10 7.12 22.28
N ARG A 142 12.36 6.87 23.37
CA ARG A 142 11.04 6.21 23.29
C ARG A 142 10.06 6.98 22.39
N LYS A 143 10.07 8.31 22.46
CA LYS A 143 9.17 9.19 21.70
C LYS A 143 9.45 9.13 20.20
N THR A 144 10.72 9.15 19.80
CA THR A 144 11.15 9.06 18.40
C THR A 144 10.87 7.67 17.84
N LYS A 145 11.14 6.60 18.60
CA LYS A 145 10.79 5.23 18.21
C LYS A 145 9.30 5.08 17.91
N TYR A 146 8.44 5.60 18.80
CA TYR A 146 6.99 5.60 18.59
C TYR A 146 6.59 6.37 17.33
N ALA A 147 7.09 7.61 17.20
CA ALA A 147 6.78 8.47 16.07
C ALA A 147 7.23 7.85 14.73
N TRP A 148 8.41 7.24 14.70
CA TRP A 148 8.94 6.51 13.56
C TRP A 148 8.07 5.31 13.17
N ARG A 149 7.68 4.47 14.14
CA ARG A 149 6.80 3.31 13.89
C ARG A 149 5.46 3.73 13.33
N SER A 150 4.86 4.81 13.89
CA SER A 150 3.60 5.37 13.40
C SER A 150 3.70 5.83 11.94
N PHE A 151 4.76 6.55 11.60
CA PHE A 151 5.02 6.96 10.22
C PHE A 151 5.25 5.77 9.28
N ARG A 152 6.09 4.80 9.65
CA ARG A 152 6.35 3.62 8.80
C ARG A 152 5.08 2.80 8.58
N ALA A 153 4.22 2.68 9.59
CA ALA A 153 2.93 2.02 9.46
C ALA A 153 1.98 2.79 8.51
N PHE A 154 1.95 4.12 8.60
CA PHE A 154 1.22 4.96 7.65
C PHE A 154 1.73 4.74 6.22
N ALA A 155 3.04 4.87 5.99
CA ALA A 155 3.64 4.68 4.67
C ALA A 155 3.31 3.30 4.09
N ARG A 156 3.42 2.23 4.89
CA ARG A 156 3.06 0.88 4.43
C ARG A 156 1.59 0.77 4.00
N ARG A 157 0.66 1.35 4.77
CA ARG A 157 -0.78 1.33 4.40
C ARG A 157 -1.04 2.14 3.13
N HIS A 158 -0.36 3.28 2.97
CA HIS A 158 -0.42 4.10 1.78
C HIS A 158 0.03 3.31 0.53
N GLU A 159 1.20 2.68 0.59
CA GLU A 159 1.71 1.87 -0.53
C GLU A 159 0.84 0.62 -0.82
N GLU A 160 0.32 -0.04 0.21
CA GLU A 160 -0.58 -1.19 0.01
C GLU A 160 -1.89 -0.74 -0.66
N ARG A 161 -2.37 0.47 -0.39
CA ARG A 161 -3.57 1.01 -1.06
C ARG A 161 -3.31 1.23 -2.56
N HIS A 162 -2.15 1.76 -2.94
CA HIS A 162 -1.75 1.81 -4.35
C HIS A 162 -1.70 0.42 -4.99
N ARG A 163 -1.14 -0.57 -4.28
CA ARG A 163 -1.14 -1.97 -4.73
C ARG A 163 -2.54 -2.48 -5.05
N GLN A 164 -3.49 -2.21 -4.16
CA GLN A 164 -4.89 -2.58 -4.37
C GLN A 164 -5.53 -1.88 -5.58
N ILE A 165 -5.21 -0.60 -5.81
CA ILE A 165 -5.68 0.15 -6.98
C ILE A 165 -5.15 -0.51 -8.26
N TYR A 166 -3.85 -0.82 -8.33
CA TYR A 166 -3.27 -1.54 -9.48
C TYR A 166 -3.97 -2.88 -9.75
N LEU A 167 -4.23 -3.68 -8.71
CA LEU A 167 -4.93 -4.96 -8.85
C LEU A 167 -6.38 -4.79 -9.32
N SER A 168 -7.08 -3.74 -8.85
CA SER A 168 -8.42 -3.41 -9.33
C SER A 168 -8.40 -3.06 -10.82
N CYS A 169 -7.45 -2.22 -11.25
CA CYS A 169 -7.26 -1.87 -12.66
C CYS A 169 -6.92 -3.10 -13.52
N ALA A 170 -6.03 -3.97 -13.04
CA ALA A 170 -5.66 -5.21 -13.71
C ALA A 170 -6.87 -6.14 -13.93
N ARG A 171 -7.71 -6.32 -12.90
CA ARG A 171 -8.96 -7.11 -13.02
C ARG A 171 -9.91 -6.51 -14.04
N ARG A 172 -10.04 -5.18 -14.08
CA ARG A 172 -10.87 -4.48 -15.07
C ARG A 172 -10.32 -4.70 -16.48
N PHE A 173 -9.02 -4.51 -16.68
CA PHE A 173 -8.35 -4.74 -17.95
C PHE A 173 -8.58 -6.17 -18.44
N VAL A 174 -8.26 -7.18 -17.63
CA VAL A 174 -8.37 -8.59 -18.05
C VAL A 174 -9.81 -8.94 -18.41
N ARG A 175 -10.80 -8.50 -17.63
CA ARG A 175 -12.23 -8.70 -17.93
C ARG A 175 -12.66 -8.06 -19.27
N GLN A 176 -12.14 -6.88 -19.59
CA GLN A 176 -12.49 -6.20 -20.84
C GLN A 176 -11.76 -6.84 -22.02
N ALA A 177 -10.48 -7.20 -21.84
CA ALA A 177 -9.68 -7.83 -22.86
C ALA A 177 -10.25 -9.18 -23.31
N THR A 178 -10.76 -10.00 -22.38
CA THR A 178 -11.41 -11.29 -22.72
C THR A 178 -12.75 -11.13 -23.42
N ARG A 179 -13.38 -9.95 -23.36
CA ARG A 179 -14.67 -9.64 -23.98
C ARG A 179 -14.56 -8.84 -25.29
N LEU A 180 -13.34 -8.60 -25.78
CA LEU A 180 -13.16 -7.95 -27.07
C LEU A 180 -13.84 -8.76 -28.17
N ALA A 181 -14.60 -8.07 -29.01
CA ALA A 181 -15.27 -8.67 -30.15
C ALA A 181 -14.24 -9.35 -31.09
N PRO A 182 -14.58 -10.49 -31.70
CA PRO A 182 -13.74 -11.11 -32.70
C PRO A 182 -13.33 -10.12 -33.81
N GLN A 183 -12.10 -10.26 -34.31
CA GLN A 183 -11.56 -9.44 -35.38
C GLN A 183 -11.18 -10.32 -36.56
N ARG A 184 -11.26 -9.79 -37.79
CA ARG A 184 -10.86 -10.54 -38.99
C ARG A 184 -9.44 -11.13 -38.90
N GLN A 185 -8.52 -10.41 -38.28
CA GLN A 185 -7.11 -10.81 -38.12
C GLN A 185 -6.68 -10.81 -36.64
N CYS A 186 -5.98 -11.87 -36.21
CA CYS A 186 -5.45 -11.99 -34.85
C CYS A 186 -4.45 -10.89 -34.47
N ARG A 187 -3.69 -10.38 -35.45
CA ARG A 187 -2.77 -9.25 -35.25
C ARG A 187 -3.53 -7.98 -34.85
N THR A 188 -4.68 -7.72 -35.44
CA THR A 188 -5.54 -6.57 -35.09
C THR A 188 -6.09 -6.71 -33.67
N LEU A 189 -6.59 -7.90 -33.32
CA LEU A 189 -7.06 -8.15 -31.96
C LEU A 189 -5.95 -7.98 -30.91
N THR A 190 -4.72 -8.46 -31.20
CA THR A 190 -3.57 -8.28 -30.31
C THR A 190 -3.21 -6.81 -30.11
N ARG A 191 -3.29 -5.99 -31.17
CA ARG A 191 -3.10 -4.54 -31.07
C ARG A 191 -4.18 -3.89 -30.21
N GLN A 192 -5.44 -4.29 -30.35
CA GLN A 192 -6.55 -3.80 -29.53
C GLN A 192 -6.36 -4.14 -28.05
N VAL A 193 -5.93 -5.36 -27.71
CA VAL A 193 -5.61 -5.73 -26.31
C VAL A 193 -4.52 -4.82 -25.74
N LYS A 194 -3.44 -4.55 -26.50
CA LYS A 194 -2.37 -3.64 -26.07
C LYS A 194 -2.85 -2.20 -25.92
N LYS A 195 -3.71 -1.71 -26.82
CA LYS A 195 -4.32 -0.38 -26.74
C LYS A 195 -5.18 -0.26 -25.47
N LEU A 196 -6.02 -1.27 -25.22
CA LEU A 196 -6.86 -1.35 -24.03
C LEU A 196 -6.04 -1.32 -22.73
N LEU A 197 -4.88 -2.00 -22.69
CA LEU A 197 -3.99 -1.93 -21.53
C LEU A 197 -3.52 -0.50 -21.27
N LYS A 198 -3.03 0.20 -22.30
CA LYS A 198 -2.58 1.60 -22.18
C LYS A 198 -3.70 2.54 -21.73
N GLU A 199 -4.91 2.34 -22.22
CA GLU A 199 -6.08 3.12 -21.79
C GLU A 199 -6.43 2.86 -20.32
N GLN A 200 -6.35 1.60 -19.89
CA GLN A 200 -6.55 1.25 -18.48
C GLN A 200 -5.45 1.76 -17.57
N GLU A 201 -4.19 1.82 -18.01
CA GLU A 201 -3.09 2.44 -17.27
C GLU A 201 -3.40 3.93 -17.01
N LYS A 202 -3.71 4.71 -18.04
CA LYS A 202 -4.10 6.13 -17.89
C LYS A 202 -5.32 6.32 -16.97
N ALA A 203 -6.31 5.43 -17.07
CA ALA A 203 -7.46 5.45 -16.17
C ALA A 203 -7.09 5.10 -14.72
N CYS A 204 -6.08 4.23 -14.54
CA CYS A 204 -5.56 3.86 -13.24
C CYS A 204 -4.80 5.02 -12.59
N ASP A 205 -3.97 5.74 -13.34
CA ASP A 205 -3.19 6.87 -12.85
C ASP A 205 -4.07 7.95 -12.20
N ARG A 206 -5.24 8.21 -12.80
CA ARG A 206 -6.26 9.10 -12.21
C ARG A 206 -6.75 8.63 -10.83
N LYS A 207 -6.86 7.32 -10.60
CA LYS A 207 -7.23 6.74 -9.30
C LYS A 207 -6.10 6.85 -8.28
N HIS A 208 -4.85 6.66 -8.71
CA HIS A 208 -3.67 6.87 -7.86
C HIS A 208 -3.62 8.34 -7.40
N LEU A 209 -3.70 9.28 -8.34
CA LEU A 209 -3.77 10.72 -8.07
C LEU A 209 -4.92 11.10 -7.12
N ALA A 210 -6.12 10.57 -7.34
CA ALA A 210 -7.26 10.85 -6.48
C ALA A 210 -7.08 10.31 -5.06
N PHE A 211 -6.41 9.16 -4.91
CA PHE A 211 -6.05 8.64 -3.59
C PHE A 211 -4.99 9.52 -2.92
N ASP A 212 -3.94 9.88 -3.65
CA ASP A 212 -2.86 10.75 -3.16
C ASP A 212 -3.38 12.07 -2.64
N ARG A 213 -4.21 12.76 -3.43
CA ARG A 213 -4.83 14.04 -3.02
C ARG A 213 -5.56 13.96 -1.69
N ARG A 214 -6.15 12.81 -1.34
CA ARG A 214 -6.84 12.59 -0.07
C ARG A 214 -5.91 12.20 1.08
N ASP A 215 -4.87 11.42 0.80
CA ASP A 215 -4.04 10.83 1.86
C ASP A 215 -2.80 11.68 2.21
N PHE A 216 -2.20 12.36 1.23
CA PHE A 216 -1.02 13.23 1.44
C PHE A 216 -1.20 14.32 2.51
N PRO A 217 -2.35 15.03 2.60
CA PRO A 217 -2.56 16.06 3.62
C PRO A 217 -2.45 15.55 5.08
N ARG A 218 -2.51 14.23 5.30
CA ARG A 218 -2.39 13.61 6.63
C ARG A 218 -0.94 13.52 7.10
N VAL A 219 0.04 13.52 6.18
CA VAL A 219 1.46 13.33 6.48
C VAL A 219 1.99 14.37 7.48
N PRO A 220 1.73 15.69 7.32
CA PRO A 220 2.20 16.69 8.28
C PRO A 220 1.62 16.52 9.69
N ALA A 221 0.46 15.86 9.85
CA ALA A 221 -0.17 15.62 11.14
C ALA A 221 0.42 14.42 11.90
N LEU A 222 1.19 13.55 11.23
CA LEU A 222 1.81 12.38 11.86
C LEU A 222 2.80 12.80 12.97
N PRO A 223 2.91 12.01 14.06
CA PRO A 223 3.76 12.35 15.20
C PRO A 223 5.21 12.68 14.81
N LEU A 224 5.79 11.95 13.85
CA LEU A 224 7.16 12.17 13.37
C LEU A 224 7.34 13.59 12.80
N PHE A 225 6.41 14.02 11.94
CA PHE A 225 6.48 15.33 11.30
C PHE A 225 6.11 16.47 12.25
N ARG A 226 5.14 16.24 13.15
CA ARG A 226 4.82 17.19 14.22
C ARG A 226 6.03 17.44 15.12
N HIS A 227 6.65 16.39 15.65
CA HIS A 227 7.83 16.51 16.51
C HIS A 227 9.01 17.17 15.81
N ALA A 228 9.25 16.83 14.53
CA ALA A 228 10.29 17.46 13.74
C ALA A 228 10.12 18.99 13.58
N ARG A 229 8.87 19.49 13.49
CA ARG A 229 8.59 20.94 13.45
C ARG A 229 8.85 21.62 14.79
N PHE A 230 8.43 20.99 15.89
CA PHE A 230 8.67 21.52 17.24
C PHE A 230 10.16 21.57 17.57
N GLU A 231 10.93 20.54 17.23
CA GLU A 231 12.39 20.49 17.43
C GLU A 231 13.10 21.64 16.70
N LYS A 232 12.74 21.90 15.43
CA LYS A 232 13.28 23.04 14.67
C LYS A 232 12.97 24.38 15.34
N THR A 233 11.73 24.56 15.80
CA THR A 233 11.28 25.80 16.46
C THR A 233 12.03 26.02 17.76
N HIS A 234 12.16 24.98 18.59
CA HIS A 234 12.91 25.04 19.85
C HIS A 234 14.37 25.42 19.61
N ASN A 235 15.05 24.74 18.68
CA ASN A 235 16.45 25.01 18.35
C ASN A 235 16.68 26.42 17.76
N SER A 236 15.72 26.97 17.02
CA SER A 236 15.81 28.35 16.52
C SER A 236 15.71 29.38 17.65
N ARG A 237 14.80 29.16 18.60
CA ARG A 237 14.60 30.05 19.76
C ARG A 237 15.81 30.05 20.69
N THR A 238 16.39 28.87 20.96
CA THR A 238 17.59 28.77 21.81
C THR A 238 18.79 29.48 21.18
N ARG A 239 19.02 29.32 19.87
CA ARG A 239 20.08 30.04 19.14
C ARG A 239 19.88 31.55 19.17
N HIS A 240 18.66 32.03 18.96
CA HIS A 240 18.37 33.46 18.99
C HIS A 240 18.59 34.07 20.39
N ARG A 241 18.19 33.34 21.45
CA ARG A 241 18.47 33.75 22.84
C ARG A 241 19.98 33.82 23.11
N ALA A 242 20.74 32.80 22.73
CA ALA A 242 22.19 32.78 22.92
C ALA A 242 22.90 33.93 22.18
N SER A 243 22.47 34.23 20.95
CA SER A 243 22.99 35.37 20.17
C SER A 243 22.68 36.72 20.82
N ARG A 244 21.47 36.92 21.36
CA ARG A 244 21.10 38.15 22.09
C ARG A 244 21.87 38.33 23.40
N THR A 245 22.14 37.24 24.13
CA THR A 245 22.96 37.30 25.34
C THR A 245 24.42 37.65 25.02
N SER A 246 25.00 37.06 23.97
CA SER A 246 26.37 37.37 23.52
C SER A 246 26.54 38.84 23.09
N ALA A 247 25.54 39.39 22.38
CA ALA A 247 25.54 40.80 21.95
C ALA A 247 25.35 41.82 23.10
N ARG A 248 24.97 41.38 24.30
CA ARG A 248 24.76 42.24 25.48
C ARG A 248 25.95 42.26 26.45
N THR A 249 27.03 41.52 26.17
CA THR A 249 28.26 41.60 26.96
C THR A 249 28.90 42.97 26.73
N PRO A 250 29.04 43.84 27.75
CA PRO A 250 29.68 45.14 27.57
C PRO A 250 31.11 44.91 27.10
N ARG A 251 31.47 45.51 25.97
CA ARG A 251 32.86 45.59 25.51
C ARG A 251 33.60 46.45 26.54
N MET A 252 34.17 45.82 27.57
CA MET A 252 35.06 46.48 28.51
C MET A 252 36.21 47.08 27.70
N ARG A 253 36.12 48.40 27.46
CA ARG A 253 37.21 49.18 26.91
C ARG A 253 38.38 49.02 27.87
N ARG A 254 39.43 48.30 27.45
CA ARG A 254 40.73 48.32 28.10
C ARG A 254 41.18 49.78 28.17
N ALA A 255 41.11 50.36 29.36
CA ALA A 255 41.83 51.59 29.67
C ALA A 255 43.32 51.22 29.71
N ALA A 256 44.05 51.58 28.66
CA ALA A 256 45.50 51.56 28.68
C ALA A 256 45.95 52.68 29.63
N ARG A 257 46.50 52.30 30.79
CA ARG A 257 47.23 53.22 31.67
C ARG A 257 48.62 53.44 31.07
N ARG A 258 48.98 54.71 30.93
CA ARG A 258 50.36 55.20 30.75
C ARG A 258 51.08 55.15 32.08
#